data_AF-A0A1B9SHF6-F1
#
_entry.id   AF-A0A1B9SHF6-F1
#
_cell.length_a   1.000
_cell.length_b   1.000
_cell.length_c   1.000
_cell.angle_alpha   90.00
_cell.angle_beta   90.00
_cell.angle_gamma   90.00
#
_symmetry.space_group_name_H-M   'P 1'
#
loop_
_entity.id
_entity.type
_entity.pdbx_description
1 polymer ?
#
loop_
_entity_poly.entity_id
_entity_poly.type
_entity_poly.pdbx_seq_one_letter_code
_entity_poly.pdbx_strand_id
1 'polypeptide(L)'
;MTETPSEVELVGAPILEGWLLEQPSDSKPWLYGWFIGHPEIEDGDHGHTSALVAMDTSNPPTWARTENRLYRLGTWYPPAEREIRYWSQKLRRRHRMPLGDAPGGGNDVEEMIAFIQSEKPFHEQKLARMVSAYRAEQERQP
;
A
#
# COMPACT_ATOMS: atom_id res chain seq x y z
N MET A 1 -21.08 17.86 -7.81
CA MET A 1 -21.54 17.24 -6.56
C MET A 1 -20.89 15.88 -6.49
N THR A 2 -20.05 15.62 -5.49
CA THR A 2 -19.41 14.32 -5.29
C THR A 2 -20.36 13.45 -4.48
N GLU A 3 -21.11 12.59 -5.18
CA GLU A 3 -22.04 11.66 -4.54
C GLU A 3 -21.27 10.58 -3.77
N THR A 4 -21.65 10.38 -2.51
CA THR A 4 -21.16 9.26 -1.70
C THR A 4 -21.52 7.94 -2.39
N PRO A 5 -20.57 7.03 -2.62
CA PRO A 5 -20.85 5.73 -3.23
C PRO A 5 -21.89 4.93 -2.43
N SER A 6 -22.73 4.19 -3.14
CA SER A 6 -23.64 3.23 -2.52
C SER A 6 -22.89 2.02 -1.94
N GLU A 7 -23.53 1.34 -0.97
CA GLU A 7 -22.97 0.11 -0.39
C GLU A 7 -22.70 -0.97 -1.45
N VAL A 8 -23.58 -1.10 -2.44
CA VAL A 8 -23.44 -2.06 -3.55
C VAL A 8 -22.19 -1.75 -4.39
N GLU A 9 -21.93 -0.47 -4.68
CA GLU A 9 -20.71 -0.07 -5.40
C GLU A 9 -19.45 -0.37 -4.58
N LEU A 10 -19.48 -0.14 -3.27
CA LEU A 10 -18.33 -0.40 -2.39
C LEU A 10 -18.03 -1.89 -2.28
N VAL A 11 -19.04 -2.75 -2.14
CA VAL A 11 -18.85 -4.21 -2.06
C VAL A 11 -18.16 -4.74 -3.32
N GLY A 12 -18.49 -4.21 -4.50
CA GLY A 12 -17.87 -4.59 -5.77
C GLY A 12 -16.53 -3.92 -6.06
N ALA A 13 -16.10 -2.95 -5.24
CA ALA A 13 -14.87 -2.20 -5.47
C ALA A 13 -13.62 -2.96 -4.97
N PRO A 14 -12.49 -2.92 -5.71
CA PRO A 14 -11.21 -3.41 -5.23
C PRO A 14 -10.74 -2.64 -4.01
N ILE A 15 -9.85 -3.25 -3.25
CA ILE A 15 -9.25 -2.67 -2.05
C ILE A 15 -7.89 -2.07 -2.45
N LEU A 16 -7.62 -0.87 -1.94
CA LEU A 16 -6.30 -0.26 -1.94
C LEU A 16 -5.77 -0.25 -0.51
N GLU A 17 -4.77 -1.08 -0.23
CA GLU A 17 -4.09 -1.12 1.07
C GLU A 17 -2.82 -0.28 1.09
N GLY A 18 -2.39 0.10 2.29
CA GLY A 18 -1.17 0.88 2.51
C GLY A 18 -1.17 2.21 1.79
N TRP A 19 -2.36 2.75 1.55
CA TRP A 19 -2.57 3.84 0.62
C TRP A 19 -1.94 5.14 1.11
N LEU A 20 -1.44 5.94 0.17
CA LEU A 20 -0.87 7.27 0.40
C LEU A 20 -1.44 8.25 -0.63
N LEU A 21 -1.94 9.39 -0.15
CA LEU A 21 -2.35 10.49 -1.00
C LEU A 21 -1.14 11.32 -1.42
N GLU A 22 -0.87 11.33 -2.72
CA GLU A 22 0.15 12.15 -3.35
C GLU A 22 -0.50 13.37 -4.01
N GLN A 23 0.06 14.56 -3.76
CA GLN A 23 -0.41 15.83 -4.32
C GLN A 23 0.76 16.58 -4.99
N PRO A 24 1.13 16.20 -6.23
CA PRO A 24 2.18 16.90 -6.96
C PRO A 24 1.75 18.34 -7.29
N SER A 25 2.70 19.26 -7.42
CA SER A 25 2.41 20.67 -7.72
C SER A 25 1.77 20.89 -9.09
N ASP A 26 2.08 20.01 -10.05
CA ASP A 26 1.79 20.22 -11.47
C ASP A 26 0.78 19.21 -12.04
N SER A 27 0.16 18.38 -11.19
CA SER A 27 -0.82 17.39 -11.63
C SER A 27 -1.97 17.22 -10.64
N LYS A 28 -3.04 16.58 -11.09
CA LYS A 28 -4.11 16.15 -10.19
C LYS A 28 -3.56 15.16 -9.15
N PRO A 29 -4.09 15.16 -7.92
CA PRO A 29 -3.68 14.20 -6.89
C PRO A 29 -4.00 12.76 -7.30
N TRP A 30 -3.26 11.80 -6.77
CA TRP A 30 -3.52 10.36 -6.95
C TRP A 30 -3.21 9.59 -5.67
N LEU A 31 -3.67 8.35 -5.60
CA LEU A 31 -3.31 7.45 -4.51
C LEU A 31 -2.22 6.48 -4.96
N TYR A 32 -1.32 6.14 -4.05
CA TYR A 32 -0.34 5.06 -4.19
C TYR A 32 -0.67 3.95 -3.20
N GLY A 33 -0.61 2.68 -3.58
CA GLY A 33 -0.90 1.58 -2.65
C GLY A 33 -0.88 0.19 -3.29
N TRP A 34 -1.23 -0.83 -2.51
CA TRP A 34 -1.35 -2.22 -2.94
C TRP A 34 -2.77 -2.53 -3.39
N PHE A 35 -2.91 -3.06 -4.61
CA PHE A 35 -4.19 -3.43 -5.19
C PHE A 35 -4.58 -4.85 -4.79
N ILE A 36 -5.83 -5.04 -4.36
CA ILE A 36 -6.40 -6.34 -4.02
C ILE A 36 -7.80 -6.47 -4.64
N GLY A 37 -8.06 -7.57 -5.33
CA GLY A 37 -9.29 -7.84 -6.06
C GLY A 37 -9.48 -6.96 -7.29
N HIS A 38 -8.41 -6.37 -7.84
CA HIS A 38 -8.50 -5.53 -9.03
C HIS A 38 -8.63 -6.41 -10.29
N PRO A 39 -9.56 -6.11 -11.22
CA PRO A 39 -9.80 -7.00 -12.37
C PRO A 39 -8.66 -7.04 -13.39
N GLU A 40 -7.77 -6.06 -13.38
CA GLU A 40 -6.68 -5.89 -14.36
C GLU A 40 -5.29 -5.79 -13.73
N ILE A 41 -5.19 -5.79 -12.39
CA ILE A 41 -3.93 -5.65 -11.65
C ILE A 41 -3.84 -6.85 -10.74
N GLU A 42 -2.72 -7.55 -10.76
CA GLU A 42 -2.51 -8.71 -9.91
C GLU A 42 -2.55 -8.31 -8.43
N ASP A 43 -3.09 -9.20 -7.60
CA ASP A 43 -3.17 -8.94 -6.17
C ASP A 43 -1.77 -8.75 -5.56
N GLY A 44 -1.65 -7.72 -4.73
CA GLY A 44 -0.40 -7.35 -4.09
C GLY A 44 0.57 -6.59 -5.01
N ASP A 45 0.16 -6.22 -6.22
CA ASP A 45 0.91 -5.22 -6.99
C ASP A 45 0.76 -3.83 -6.38
N HIS A 46 1.87 -3.11 -6.35
CA HIS A 46 1.98 -1.77 -5.79
C HIS A 46 2.14 -0.74 -6.91
N GLY A 47 1.31 0.30 -6.91
CA GLY A 47 1.31 1.31 -7.96
C GLY A 47 0.47 2.53 -7.61
N HIS A 48 0.32 3.44 -8.59
CA HIS A 48 -0.54 4.61 -8.45
C HIS A 48 -1.89 4.37 -9.13
N THR A 49 -2.93 4.99 -8.61
CA THR A 49 -4.22 5.08 -9.27
C THR A 49 -4.20 6.10 -10.40
N SER A 50 -5.30 6.21 -11.15
CA SER A 50 -5.59 7.43 -11.92
C SER A 50 -5.89 8.61 -10.98
N ALA A 51 -6.08 9.81 -11.54
CA ALA A 51 -6.31 11.01 -10.75
C ALA A 51 -7.53 10.87 -9.83
N LEU A 52 -7.37 11.34 -8.60
CA LEU A 52 -8.39 11.35 -7.57
C LEU A 52 -9.46 12.38 -7.92
N VAL A 53 -10.71 11.94 -7.89
CA VAL A 53 -11.90 12.77 -8.13
C VAL A 53 -12.59 13.10 -6.82
N ALA A 54 -12.70 12.12 -5.92
CA ALA A 54 -13.32 12.28 -4.62
C ALA A 54 -12.71 11.30 -3.62
N MET A 55 -12.74 11.65 -2.35
CA MET A 55 -12.30 10.78 -1.26
C MET A 55 -13.24 10.97 -0.09
N ASP A 56 -13.43 9.89 0.67
CA ASP A 56 -14.16 9.94 1.93
C ASP A 56 -13.55 10.98 2.87
N THR A 57 -14.40 11.76 3.54
CA THR A 57 -14.00 12.79 4.49
C THR A 57 -13.95 12.29 5.93
N SER A 58 -14.33 11.03 6.17
CA SER A 58 -14.15 10.38 7.47
C SER A 58 -12.66 10.22 7.83
N ASN A 59 -12.38 9.94 9.10
CA ASN A 59 -11.02 9.73 9.59
C ASN A 59 -10.93 8.43 10.40
N PRO A 60 -10.29 7.37 9.89
CA PRO A 60 -9.61 7.31 8.58
C PRO A 60 -10.60 7.21 7.40
N PRO A 61 -10.27 7.76 6.22
CA PRO A 61 -11.07 7.61 5.00
C PRO A 61 -11.27 6.14 4.62
N THR A 62 -12.48 5.79 4.18
CA THR A 62 -12.85 4.40 3.86
C THR A 62 -13.00 4.10 2.37
N TRP A 63 -13.07 5.12 1.51
CA TRP A 63 -13.17 4.96 0.07
C TRP A 63 -12.54 6.13 -0.69
N ALA A 64 -12.19 5.87 -1.95
CA ALA A 64 -11.72 6.88 -2.88
C ALA A 64 -12.23 6.60 -4.30
N ARG A 65 -12.72 7.65 -4.96
CA ARG A 65 -13.13 7.61 -6.37
C ARG A 65 -12.06 8.30 -7.21
N THR A 66 -11.56 7.59 -8.20
CA THR A 66 -10.61 8.10 -9.19
C THR A 66 -11.30 8.22 -10.54
N GLU A 67 -10.61 8.78 -11.55
CA GLU A 67 -11.17 8.95 -12.90
C GLU A 67 -11.69 7.63 -13.51
N ASN A 68 -11.12 6.49 -13.11
CA ASN A 68 -11.40 5.20 -13.74
C ASN A 68 -12.12 4.23 -12.81
N ARG A 69 -12.03 4.39 -11.48
CA ARG A 69 -12.57 3.39 -10.56
C ARG A 69 -12.87 3.94 -9.16
N LEU A 70 -13.78 3.27 -8.47
CA LEU A 70 -13.97 3.36 -7.03
C LEU A 70 -13.08 2.33 -6.33
N TYR A 71 -12.45 2.72 -5.23
CA TYR A 71 -11.67 1.85 -4.36
C TYR A 71 -12.23 1.91 -2.94
N ARG A 72 -12.23 0.76 -2.28
CA ARG A 72 -12.27 0.68 -0.81
C ARG A 72 -10.86 0.94 -0.29
N LEU A 73 -10.75 1.82 0.68
CA LEU A 73 -9.48 2.09 1.35
C LEU A 73 -9.34 1.12 2.51
N GLY A 74 -8.37 0.22 2.40
CA GLY A 74 -8.08 -0.80 3.39
C GLY A 74 -7.12 -0.29 4.48
N THR A 75 -6.38 -1.24 5.06
CA THR A 75 -5.41 -0.97 6.13
C THR A 75 -4.43 0.13 5.72
N TRP A 76 -4.27 1.13 6.59
CA TRP A 76 -3.20 2.10 6.47
C TRP A 76 -1.95 1.58 7.20
N TYR A 77 -0.79 1.69 6.55
CA TYR A 77 0.49 1.33 7.14
C TYR A 77 1.31 2.59 7.47
N PRO A 78 1.91 2.66 8.67
CA PRO A 78 2.91 3.67 9.00
C PRO A 78 4.07 3.73 7.99
N PRO A 79 4.76 4.88 7.86
CA PRO A 79 5.81 5.07 6.86
C PRO A 79 6.89 3.98 6.80
N ALA A 80 7.43 3.50 7.93
CA ALA A 80 8.51 2.51 7.91
C ALA A 80 7.99 1.11 7.58
N GLU A 81 6.85 0.69 8.14
CA GLU A 81 6.20 -0.55 7.71
C GLU A 81 5.89 -0.55 6.21
N ARG A 82 5.38 0.58 5.69
CA ARG A 82 5.11 0.75 4.26
C ARG A 82 6.39 0.63 3.42
N GLU A 83 7.50 1.21 3.86
CA GLU A 83 8.79 1.06 3.16
C GLU A 83 9.28 -0.40 3.16
N ILE A 84 9.11 -1.13 4.27
CA ILE A 84 9.43 -2.58 4.36
C ILE A 84 8.59 -3.37 3.36
N ARG A 85 7.26 -3.19 3.37
CA ARG A 85 6.35 -3.86 2.44
C ARG A 85 6.70 -3.56 0.98
N TYR A 86 7.05 -2.31 0.67
CA TYR A 86 7.47 -1.89 -0.67
C TYR A 86 8.73 -2.62 -1.14
N TRP A 87 9.76 -2.69 -0.29
CA TRP A 87 10.99 -3.40 -0.65
C TRP A 87 10.78 -4.90 -0.78
N SER A 88 9.96 -5.51 0.07
CA SER A 88 9.62 -6.93 -0.05
C SER A 88 8.94 -7.22 -1.39
N GLN A 89 7.93 -6.42 -1.77
CA GLN A 89 7.25 -6.55 -3.06
C GLN A 89 8.20 -6.37 -4.25
N LYS A 90 9.06 -5.34 -4.21
CA LYS A 90 10.04 -5.08 -5.27
C LYS A 90 11.02 -6.24 -5.45
N LEU A 91 11.48 -6.84 -4.36
CA LEU A 91 12.37 -8.00 -4.38
C LEU A 91 11.66 -9.25 -4.88
N ARG A 92 10.43 -9.50 -4.43
CA ARG A 92 9.60 -10.61 -4.92
C ARG A 92 9.39 -10.54 -6.43
N ARG A 93 9.06 -9.35 -6.97
CA ARG A 93 8.92 -9.16 -8.43
C ARG A 93 10.22 -9.41 -9.18
N ARG A 94 11.37 -8.99 -8.63
CA ARG A 94 12.69 -9.30 -9.21
C ARG A 94 12.92 -10.81 -9.36
N HIS A 95 12.44 -11.59 -8.40
CA HIS A 95 12.55 -13.05 -8.38
C HIS A 95 11.36 -13.80 -8.99
N ARG A 96 10.36 -13.07 -9.52
CA ARG A 96 9.11 -13.63 -10.05
C ARG A 96 8.37 -14.53 -9.04
N MET A 97 8.40 -14.16 -7.76
CA MET A 97 7.71 -14.88 -6.69
C MET A 97 6.26 -14.40 -6.58
N PRO A 98 5.25 -15.29 -6.70
CA PRO A 98 3.85 -14.92 -6.59
C PRO A 98 3.48 -14.47 -5.16
N LEU A 99 2.32 -13.84 -5.00
CA LEU A 99 1.81 -13.43 -3.69
C LEU A 99 1.43 -14.67 -2.86
N GLY A 100 1.81 -14.68 -1.58
CA GLY A 100 1.57 -15.80 -0.67
C GLY A 100 2.72 -16.81 -0.54
N ASP A 101 3.55 -16.97 -1.58
CA ASP A 101 4.72 -17.88 -1.55
C ASP A 101 5.99 -17.24 -0.94
N ALA A 102 5.96 -15.91 -0.73
CA ALA A 102 7.06 -15.13 -0.18
C ALA A 102 6.50 -13.98 0.68
N PRO A 103 7.29 -13.46 1.63
CA PRO A 103 6.78 -12.52 2.61
C PRO A 103 6.32 -11.20 1.99
N GLY A 104 5.27 -10.58 2.53
CA GLY A 104 4.60 -9.43 1.89
C GLY A 104 3.19 -9.74 1.40
N GLY A 105 2.65 -10.92 1.71
CA GLY A 105 1.27 -11.33 1.39
C GLY A 105 0.28 -11.14 2.54
N GLY A 106 0.73 -10.78 3.75
CA GLY A 106 -0.14 -10.65 4.92
C GLY A 106 0.46 -9.80 6.03
N ASN A 107 0.35 -10.29 7.27
CA ASN A 107 0.85 -9.62 8.48
C ASN A 107 2.19 -10.22 8.95
N ASP A 108 3.17 -10.21 8.06
CA ASP A 108 4.43 -10.96 8.14
C ASP A 108 5.65 -10.02 8.03
N VAL A 109 5.57 -8.84 8.65
CA VAL A 109 6.59 -7.78 8.51
C VAL A 109 7.99 -8.24 8.96
N GLU A 110 8.08 -9.09 9.98
CA GLU A 110 9.37 -9.67 10.41
C GLU A 110 10.01 -10.54 9.32
N GLU A 111 9.20 -11.36 8.64
CA GLU A 111 9.67 -12.20 7.54
C GLU A 111 10.09 -11.35 6.35
N MET A 112 9.38 -10.23 6.09
CA MET A 112 9.79 -9.25 5.08
C MET A 112 11.15 -8.62 5.42
N ILE A 113 11.39 -8.26 6.68
CA ILE A 113 12.68 -7.71 7.12
C ILE A 113 13.79 -8.74 6.89
N ALA A 114 13.56 -10.01 7.29
CA ALA A 114 14.53 -11.09 7.08
C ALA A 114 14.82 -11.32 5.59
N PHE A 115 13.79 -11.28 4.74
CA PHE A 115 13.93 -11.41 3.30
C PHE A 115 14.71 -10.24 2.68
N ILE A 116 14.44 -9.00 3.08
CA ILE A 116 15.22 -7.83 2.63
C ILE A 116 16.68 -7.96 3.08
N GLN A 117 16.91 -8.46 4.30
CA GLN A 117 18.26 -8.68 4.82
C GLN A 117 19.04 -9.74 4.03
N SER A 118 18.39 -10.82 3.59
CA SER A 118 19.06 -11.85 2.76
C SER A 118 19.37 -11.35 1.36
N GLU A 119 18.48 -10.55 0.77
CA GLU A 119 18.62 -10.02 -0.58
C GLU A 119 19.61 -8.85 -0.70
N LYS A 120 19.88 -8.16 0.42
CA LYS A 120 20.81 -7.02 0.51
C LYS A 120 20.64 -6.00 -0.65
N PRO A 121 19.42 -5.49 -0.92
CA PRO A 121 19.19 -4.55 -2.02
C PRO A 121 19.87 -3.19 -1.87
N PHE A 122 20.32 -2.86 -0.65
CA PHE A 122 20.97 -1.60 -0.29
C PHE A 122 21.86 -1.79 0.94
N HIS A 123 22.60 -0.74 1.33
CA HIS A 123 23.52 -0.77 2.47
C HIS A 123 22.82 -1.15 3.78
N GLU A 124 23.52 -1.94 4.61
CA GLU A 124 23.02 -2.43 5.90
C GLU A 124 22.56 -1.29 6.83
N GLN A 125 23.24 -0.14 6.81
CA GLN A 125 22.84 1.03 7.58
C GLN A 125 21.43 1.54 7.21
N LYS A 126 21.04 1.46 5.93
CA LYS A 126 19.69 1.82 5.50
C LYS A 126 18.67 0.84 6.07
N LEU A 127 18.94 -0.47 6.03
CA LEU A 127 18.06 -1.49 6.62
C LEU A 127 17.90 -1.26 8.12
N ALA A 128 19.00 -1.04 8.84
CA ALA A 128 18.97 -0.79 10.27
C ALA A 128 18.13 0.45 10.64
N ARG A 129 18.25 1.54 9.87
CA ARG A 129 17.43 2.74 10.06
C ARG A 129 15.94 2.47 9.82
N MET A 130 15.61 1.73 8.76
CA MET A 130 14.23 1.36 8.43
C MET A 130 13.62 0.47 9.52
N VAL A 131 14.34 -0.55 9.99
CA VAL A 131 13.90 -1.43 11.09
C VAL A 131 13.74 -0.65 12.39
N SER A 132 14.67 0.23 12.74
CA SER A 132 14.55 1.06 13.94
C SER A 132 13.34 1.99 13.89
N ALA A 133 13.05 2.58 12.72
CA ALA A 133 11.85 3.40 12.54
C ALA A 133 10.57 2.56 12.68
N TYR A 134 10.54 1.35 12.11
CA TYR A 134 9.42 0.42 12.28
C TYR A 134 9.19 0.05 13.75
N ARG A 135 10.25 -0.25 14.53
CA ARG A 135 10.12 -0.52 15.97
C ARG A 135 9.52 0.68 16.72
N ALA A 136 9.97 1.89 16.41
CA ALA A 136 9.41 3.10 17.00
C ALA A 136 7.95 3.36 16.60
N GLU A 137 7.52 2.91 15.42
CA GLU A 137 6.11 2.96 15.01
C GLU A 137 5.26 1.99 15.81
N GLN A 138 5.74 0.75 16.03
CA GLN A 138 5.05 -0.26 16.83
C GLN A 138 4.88 0.18 18.30
N GLU A 139 5.88 0.88 18.87
CA GLU A 139 5.79 1.43 20.23
C GLU A 139 4.78 2.59 20.37
N ARG A 140 4.42 3.25 19.26
CA ARG A 140 3.45 4.37 19.25
C ARG A 140 2.02 3.93 18.96
N GLN A 141 1.83 2.69 18.51
CA GLN A 141 0.50 2.14 18.31
C GLN A 141 -0.09 1.76 19.69
N PRO A 142 -1.29 2.26 20.04
CA PRO A 142 -1.92 2.01 21.33
C PRO A 142 -2.39 0.56 21.52
#